data_AF-A0A954MFU3-F1
#
_entry.id   AF-A0A954MFU3-F1
#
_cell.length_a   1.000
_cell.length_b   1.000
_cell.length_c   1.000
_cell.angle_alpha   90.00
_cell.angle_beta   90.00
_cell.angle_gamma   90.00
#
_symmetry.space_group_name_H-M   'P 1'
#
loop_
_entity.id
_entity.type
_entity.pdbx_description
1 polymer ?
#
loop_
_entity_poly.entity_id
_entity_poly.type
_entity_poly.pdbx_seq_one_letter_code
_entity_poly.pdbx_strand_id
1 'polypeptide(L)'
;MHTCWRVRSSILNDHPTLSERRHSSTEHSPSVAAESHAADPASAAPEEEGLLSGADRPIHLTPSRRPAEQSHDSIDNGDEVNEIGLQIRPVQSLSQAEFAALEQLAFKYGRYSDSYLAVEQQRHCYLSADHQAAVSVIPMGRVLHISGGILAAPEHHAQVIDQLQTYAARTGQTVACYSIGDDKRPLFEDAGWEVSKLGEDTLLSLKDLSWTGKPFEWVRRQENYCGRAGLVSREIAHREMESTEWQQIRQELFEIQAEDLQDRIYAQEMSLLVGRLEPDNLQRRRLFVAEDRQSGRIQAFVIANPMNAGRGWSLEMYRKRASTPRGTMPFLLKRTIDTFRSEDVDEVSLCLIPWKDCHTYRGPRTSPLVRHGMTL
;
A
#
# COMPACT_ATOMS: atom_id res chain seq x y z
N MET A 1 2.68 6.25 -13.59
CA MET A 1 2.98 5.16 -12.65
C MET A 1 4.18 5.57 -11.82
N HIS A 2 4.20 5.27 -10.53
CA HIS A 2 5.35 5.50 -9.65
C HIS A 2 5.94 4.17 -9.20
N THR A 3 7.26 4.03 -9.21
CA THR A 3 7.93 2.85 -8.66
C THR A 3 7.77 2.83 -7.15
N CYS A 4 7.37 1.67 -6.62
CA CYS A 4 7.35 1.42 -5.19
C CYS A 4 8.48 0.46 -4.82
N TRP A 5 9.22 0.81 -3.79
CA TRP A 5 10.33 0.04 -3.24
C TRP A 5 9.95 -0.58 -1.90
N ARG A 6 10.48 -1.78 -1.68
CA ARG A 6 10.59 -2.42 -0.37
C ARG A 6 12.02 -2.27 0.10
N VAL A 7 12.20 -1.79 1.32
CA VAL A 7 13.51 -1.66 1.96
C VAL A 7 13.56 -2.44 3.25
N ARG A 8 14.71 -3.01 3.59
CA ARG A 8 14.88 -3.85 4.79
C ARG A 8 16.16 -3.46 5.52
N SER A 9 16.06 -3.29 6.84
CA SER A 9 17.23 -3.01 7.67
C SER A 9 18.20 -4.19 7.62
N SER A 10 19.50 -3.90 7.51
CA SER A 10 20.55 -4.91 7.66
C SER A 10 20.79 -5.16 9.14
N ILE A 11 20.76 -6.42 9.60
CA ILE A 11 21.17 -6.80 10.97
C ILE A 11 22.71 -6.90 11.06
N LEU A 12 23.47 -6.23 10.20
CA LEU A 12 24.93 -6.28 10.25
C LEU A 12 25.44 -5.40 11.38
N ASN A 13 26.15 -6.02 12.32
CA ASN A 13 26.64 -5.46 13.58
C ASN A 13 27.68 -4.32 13.48
N ASP A 14 28.06 -3.81 12.30
CA ASP A 14 29.18 -2.87 12.16
C ASP A 14 29.00 -1.85 11.02
N HIS A 15 27.95 -1.03 11.06
CA HIS A 15 27.86 0.13 10.16
C HIS A 15 27.60 1.43 10.95
N PRO A 16 28.44 2.46 10.79
CA PRO A 16 28.21 3.74 11.44
C PRO A 16 26.96 4.41 10.87
N THR A 17 26.20 5.03 11.77
CA THR A 17 24.99 5.83 11.53
C THR A 17 25.24 6.94 10.52
N LEU A 18 24.17 7.47 9.90
CA LEU A 18 24.27 8.59 8.95
C LEU A 18 24.89 9.85 9.62
N SER A 19 24.68 10.01 10.92
CA SER A 19 25.24 11.11 11.72
C SER A 19 26.77 11.01 11.86
N GLU A 20 27.29 9.79 12.00
CA GLU A 20 28.72 9.50 12.14
C GLU A 20 29.48 9.69 10.83
N ARG A 21 28.85 9.44 9.67
CA ARG A 21 29.48 9.63 8.35
C ARG A 21 29.59 11.09 7.90
N ARG A 22 28.70 11.97 8.38
CA ARG A 22 28.82 13.41 8.12
C ARG A 22 30.04 14.03 8.79
N HIS A 23 30.51 13.45 9.89
CA HIS A 23 31.71 13.89 10.60
C HIS A 23 33.01 13.34 10.00
N SER A 24 32.94 12.27 9.19
CA SER A 24 34.12 11.70 8.51
C SER A 24 34.37 12.27 7.10
N SER A 25 33.54 13.19 6.64
CA SER A 25 33.59 13.75 5.27
C SER A 25 34.18 15.16 5.23
N THR A 26 35.30 15.37 5.92
CA THR A 26 36.22 16.48 5.66
C THR A 26 37.59 15.89 5.52
N GLU A 27 37.93 15.45 4.31
CA GLU A 27 39.23 15.59 3.67
C GLU A 27 39.29 14.80 2.35
N HIS A 28 39.86 15.43 1.32
CA HIS A 28 40.28 14.93 0.01
C HIS A 28 39.34 15.08 -1.21
N SER A 29 39.74 16.03 -2.07
CA SER A 29 39.56 16.06 -3.53
C SER A 29 40.95 15.89 -4.19
N PRO A 30 41.06 15.79 -5.53
CA PRO A 30 40.79 14.59 -6.32
C PRO A 30 42.03 14.16 -7.14
N SER A 31 42.01 12.96 -7.74
CA SER A 31 42.97 12.57 -8.79
C SER A 31 42.25 11.96 -9.98
N VAL A 32 42.64 12.44 -11.16
CA VAL A 32 42.12 12.17 -12.49
C VAL A 32 42.93 11.03 -13.13
N ALA A 33 42.27 10.10 -13.83
CA ALA A 33 42.83 9.44 -15.02
C ALA A 33 41.71 8.79 -15.85
N ALA A 34 41.88 8.88 -17.17
CA ALA A 34 40.92 8.58 -18.23
C ALA A 34 41.23 7.25 -18.95
N GLU A 35 40.40 6.97 -19.98
CA GLU A 35 40.54 6.02 -21.09
C GLU A 35 39.98 4.60 -20.89
N SER A 36 39.50 3.86 -21.90
CA SER A 36 38.67 4.08 -23.12
C SER A 36 38.42 2.68 -23.76
N HIS A 37 37.54 2.60 -24.76
CA HIS A 37 37.22 1.47 -25.68
C HIS A 37 36.29 0.37 -25.15
N ALA A 38 35.10 0.07 -25.71
CA ALA A 38 34.54 -0.03 -27.07
C ALA A 38 34.38 -1.50 -27.55
N ALA A 39 33.23 -1.73 -28.19
CA ALA A 39 32.88 -2.79 -29.15
C ALA A 39 32.12 -4.04 -28.66
N ASP A 40 30.84 -4.06 -29.06
CA ASP A 40 29.97 -5.20 -29.37
C ASP A 40 30.41 -5.84 -30.71
N PRO A 41 30.16 -7.14 -30.99
CA PRO A 41 29.00 -7.44 -31.84
C PRO A 41 28.27 -8.79 -31.61
N ALA A 42 26.94 -8.70 -31.68
CA ALA A 42 25.96 -9.50 -32.45
C ALA A 42 26.23 -10.96 -32.93
N SER A 43 25.12 -11.72 -32.79
CA SER A 43 24.58 -12.79 -33.65
C SER A 43 24.90 -14.25 -33.31
N ALA A 44 23.83 -15.04 -33.07
CA ALA A 44 23.40 -16.14 -33.93
C ALA A 44 22.31 -16.98 -33.22
N ALA A 45 21.16 -17.14 -33.89
CA ALA A 45 20.21 -18.22 -33.66
C ALA A 45 20.57 -19.43 -34.55
N PRO A 46 20.11 -20.64 -34.20
CA PRO A 46 19.16 -21.38 -35.05
C PRO A 46 18.00 -21.97 -34.21
N GLU A 47 16.75 -21.95 -34.67
CA GLU A 47 16.05 -22.90 -35.58
C GLU A 47 15.68 -24.28 -34.99
N GLU A 48 14.47 -24.69 -35.37
CA GLU A 48 13.53 -25.67 -34.81
C GLU A 48 13.90 -27.16 -34.98
N GLU A 49 13.32 -28.04 -34.14
CA GLU A 49 12.36 -29.09 -34.53
C GLU A 49 12.12 -30.10 -33.38
N GLY A 50 10.90 -30.65 -33.30
CA GLY A 50 10.67 -32.00 -32.73
C GLY A 50 9.57 -32.16 -31.68
N LEU A 51 8.36 -32.43 -32.15
CA LEU A 51 7.22 -33.03 -31.43
C LEU A 51 7.63 -34.24 -30.55
N LEU A 52 6.92 -34.47 -29.43
CA LEU A 52 6.22 -35.74 -29.15
C LEU A 52 5.31 -35.65 -27.91
N SER A 53 4.15 -36.28 -28.06
CA SER A 53 3.01 -36.40 -27.15
C SER A 53 3.28 -37.16 -25.84
N GLY A 54 2.50 -36.90 -24.78
CA GLY A 54 2.40 -37.85 -23.67
C GLY A 54 1.56 -37.43 -22.46
N ALA A 55 0.27 -37.72 -22.53
CA ALA A 55 -0.62 -38.21 -21.46
C ALA A 55 -0.82 -37.43 -20.13
N ASP A 56 -2.10 -37.09 -19.92
CA ASP A 56 -2.75 -36.78 -18.65
C ASP A 56 -2.42 -37.75 -17.50
N ARG A 57 -2.10 -37.19 -16.33
CA ARG A 57 -2.38 -37.82 -15.04
C ARG A 57 -2.89 -36.78 -14.03
N PRO A 58 -4.02 -37.04 -13.34
CA PRO A 58 -4.54 -36.14 -12.32
C PRO A 58 -3.71 -36.23 -11.03
N ILE A 59 -3.27 -35.08 -10.52
CA ILE A 59 -2.60 -34.98 -9.22
C ILE A 59 -3.69 -34.90 -8.14
N HIS A 60 -3.87 -35.98 -7.39
CA HIS A 60 -4.68 -35.99 -6.17
C HIS A 60 -3.98 -35.14 -5.09
N LEU A 61 -4.55 -33.96 -4.79
CA LEU A 61 -4.21 -33.20 -3.59
C LEU A 61 -5.06 -33.72 -2.42
N THR A 62 -4.42 -34.45 -1.50
CA THR A 62 -5.01 -34.81 -0.21
C THR A 62 -5.17 -33.54 0.65
N PRO A 63 -6.30 -33.38 1.37
CA PRO A 63 -6.52 -32.21 2.21
C PRO A 63 -5.59 -32.24 3.43
N SER A 64 -4.66 -31.28 3.50
CA SER A 64 -3.81 -31.08 4.67
C SER A 64 -4.65 -30.60 5.86
N ARG A 65 -4.43 -31.21 7.02
CA ARG A 65 -5.12 -30.93 8.28
C ARG A 65 -4.87 -29.47 8.71
N ARG A 66 -5.93 -28.79 9.16
CA ARG A 66 -5.89 -27.48 9.80
C ARG A 66 -4.91 -27.50 10.99
N PRO A 67 -3.98 -26.53 11.12
CA PRO A 67 -3.41 -26.21 12.42
C PRO A 67 -4.48 -25.54 13.27
N ALA A 68 -4.57 -25.96 14.53
CA ALA A 68 -5.47 -25.39 15.53
C ALA A 68 -5.16 -23.91 15.77
N GLU A 69 -6.22 -23.11 16.00
CA GLU A 69 -6.14 -21.74 16.51
C GLU A 69 -5.30 -21.72 17.79
N GLN A 70 -4.11 -21.11 17.71
CA GLN A 70 -3.34 -20.75 18.89
C GLN A 70 -3.72 -19.31 19.24
N SER A 71 -4.18 -19.15 20.48
CA SER A 71 -4.48 -17.89 21.14
C SER A 71 -3.35 -16.89 20.96
N HIS A 72 -3.73 -15.66 20.59
CA HIS A 72 -2.84 -14.51 20.62
C HIS A 72 -2.33 -14.28 22.05
N ASP A 73 -1.08 -14.67 22.32
CA ASP A 73 -0.35 -14.19 23.49
C ASP A 73 -0.12 -12.69 23.30
N SER A 74 -0.75 -11.90 24.16
CA SER A 74 -0.51 -10.49 24.36
C SER A 74 0.96 -10.28 24.75
N ILE A 75 1.71 -9.60 23.89
CA ILE A 75 3.02 -9.05 24.25
C ILE A 75 2.75 -7.88 25.20
N ASP A 76 2.88 -8.15 26.49
CA ASP A 76 2.97 -7.13 27.54
C ASP A 76 4.32 -6.42 27.39
N ASN A 77 4.30 -5.25 26.74
CA ASN A 77 5.41 -4.30 26.80
C ASN A 77 5.10 -3.31 27.92
N GLY A 78 5.34 -3.74 29.15
CA GLY A 78 5.28 -2.90 30.33
C GLY A 78 6.18 -1.67 30.21
N ASP A 79 5.77 -0.62 30.92
CA ASP A 79 6.38 0.71 31.03
C ASP A 79 7.81 0.69 31.60
N GLU A 80 8.78 0.09 30.91
CA GLU A 80 10.18 0.46 31.06
C GLU A 80 10.40 1.74 30.25
N VAL A 81 10.80 2.81 30.94
CA VAL A 81 11.23 4.07 30.34
C VAL A 81 12.47 3.77 29.47
N ASN A 82 12.23 3.45 28.21
CA ASN A 82 13.25 2.97 27.29
C ASN A 82 14.08 4.16 26.79
N GLU A 83 15.40 4.15 27.03
CA GLU A 83 16.41 5.09 26.47
C GLU A 83 16.52 5.05 24.92
N ILE A 84 15.52 4.50 24.24
CA ILE A 84 15.51 4.16 22.81
C ILE A 84 14.89 5.27 21.95
N GLY A 85 14.17 6.23 22.53
CA GLY A 85 13.60 7.40 21.81
C GLY A 85 12.50 7.08 20.77
N LEU A 86 12.48 5.86 20.23
CA LEU A 86 11.44 5.33 19.35
C LEU A 86 10.57 4.33 20.14
N GLN A 87 9.30 4.66 20.31
CA GLN A 87 8.31 3.82 20.99
C GLN A 87 7.20 3.43 20.01
N ILE A 88 7.01 2.13 19.80
CA ILE A 88 5.94 1.58 18.97
C ILE A 88 4.76 1.27 19.89
N ARG A 89 3.59 1.83 19.59
CA ARG A 89 2.38 1.68 20.40
C ARG A 89 1.16 1.36 19.53
N PRO A 90 0.17 0.62 20.03
CA PRO A 90 -1.13 0.49 19.35
C PRO A 90 -1.74 1.88 19.08
N VAL A 91 -2.35 2.07 17.91
CA VAL A 91 -3.04 3.33 17.57
C VAL A 91 -4.16 3.62 18.57
N GLN A 92 -4.84 2.58 19.06
CA GLN A 92 -5.90 2.68 20.08
C GLN A 92 -5.41 3.22 21.43
N SER A 93 -4.11 3.14 21.74
CA SER A 93 -3.57 3.63 23.01
C SER A 93 -3.17 5.11 22.97
N LEU A 94 -3.28 5.76 21.80
CA LEU A 94 -2.96 7.18 21.66
C LEU A 94 -4.04 8.03 22.33
N SER A 95 -3.60 9.11 22.99
CA SER A 95 -4.52 10.18 23.41
C SER A 95 -5.18 10.83 22.19
N GLN A 96 -6.29 11.54 22.41
CA GLN A 96 -6.99 12.25 21.34
C GLN A 96 -6.07 13.23 20.58
N ALA A 97 -5.15 13.91 21.28
CA ALA A 97 -4.21 14.84 20.68
C ALA A 97 -3.15 14.12 19.83
N GLU A 98 -2.61 13.00 20.31
CA GLU A 98 -1.66 12.18 19.57
C GLU A 98 -2.30 11.56 18.32
N PHE A 99 -3.53 11.04 18.44
CA PHE A 99 -4.26 10.51 17.30
C PHE A 99 -4.53 11.59 16.25
N ALA A 100 -4.95 12.79 16.67
CA ALA A 100 -5.16 13.91 15.76
C ALA A 100 -3.86 14.32 15.05
N ALA A 101 -2.72 14.28 15.75
CA ALA A 101 -1.41 14.52 15.14
C ALA A 101 -1.04 13.44 14.10
N LEU A 102 -1.21 12.17 14.44
CA LEU A 102 -0.98 11.05 13.52
C LEU A 102 -1.85 11.18 12.26
N GLU A 103 -3.15 11.46 12.43
CA GLU A 103 -4.09 11.67 11.34
C GLU A 103 -3.67 12.83 10.43
N GLN A 104 -3.26 13.95 11.03
CA GLN A 104 -2.81 15.11 10.30
C GLN A 104 -1.51 14.85 9.52
N LEU A 105 -0.56 14.09 10.09
CA LEU A 105 0.66 13.66 9.39
C LEU A 105 0.32 12.73 8.23
N ALA A 106 -0.58 11.77 8.43
CA ALA A 106 -1.05 10.86 7.39
C ALA A 106 -1.73 11.60 6.24
N PHE A 107 -2.60 12.57 6.55
CA PHE A 107 -3.26 13.39 5.54
C PHE A 107 -2.28 14.30 4.78
N LYS A 108 -1.39 14.99 5.50
CA LYS A 108 -0.49 15.98 4.91
C LYS A 108 0.65 15.36 4.12
N TYR A 109 1.25 14.28 4.63
CA TYR A 109 2.47 13.68 4.08
C TYR A 109 2.24 12.29 3.46
N GLY A 110 1.03 11.73 3.55
CA GLY A 110 0.69 10.47 2.89
C GLY A 110 0.68 10.62 1.37
N ARG A 111 1.45 9.78 0.68
CA ARG A 111 1.64 9.84 -0.78
C ARG A 111 1.31 8.55 -1.52
N TYR A 112 1.07 7.47 -0.78
CA TYR A 112 0.86 6.13 -1.34
C TYR A 112 -0.53 5.64 -0.95
N SER A 113 -1.05 4.67 -1.69
CA SER A 113 -2.40 4.15 -1.47
C SER A 113 -2.64 3.59 -0.06
N ASP A 114 -1.58 3.14 0.61
CA ASP A 114 -1.59 2.59 1.96
C ASP A 114 -1.12 3.59 3.04
N SER A 115 -0.77 4.84 2.70
CA SER A 115 -0.30 5.85 3.66
C SER A 115 -1.32 6.17 4.73
N TYR A 116 -2.59 6.38 4.33
CA TYR A 116 -3.64 6.76 5.26
C TYR A 116 -4.13 5.60 6.13
N LEU A 117 -3.72 4.36 5.83
CA LEU A 117 -4.04 3.22 6.70
C LEU A 117 -3.39 3.38 8.08
N ALA A 118 -2.39 4.25 8.24
CA ALA A 118 -1.74 4.55 9.51
C ALA A 118 -2.70 4.90 10.66
N VAL A 119 -3.90 5.41 10.37
CA VAL A 119 -4.91 5.80 11.37
C VAL A 119 -5.89 4.67 11.74
N GLU A 120 -5.74 3.48 11.14
CA GLU A 120 -6.57 2.32 11.48
C GLU A 120 -6.28 1.84 12.90
N GLN A 121 -7.36 1.55 13.63
CA GLN A 121 -7.28 1.27 15.06
C GLN A 121 -6.51 -0.03 15.37
N GLN A 122 -6.51 -0.99 14.43
CA GLN A 122 -5.82 -2.27 14.58
C GLN A 122 -4.30 -2.19 14.36
N ARG A 123 -3.78 -1.02 13.94
CA ARG A 123 -2.36 -0.86 13.65
C ARG A 123 -1.58 -0.42 14.88
N HIS A 124 -0.28 -0.62 14.81
CA HIS A 124 0.65 0.06 15.67
C HIS A 124 1.25 1.25 14.91
N CYS A 125 1.85 2.18 15.64
CA CYS A 125 2.56 3.29 15.05
C CYS A 125 3.78 3.64 15.89
N TYR A 126 4.76 4.29 15.26
CA TYR A 126 5.64 5.21 15.93
C TYR A 126 5.17 6.63 15.61
N LEU A 127 5.05 7.47 16.64
CA LEU A 127 4.81 8.90 16.54
C LEU A 127 5.92 9.60 17.35
N SER A 128 6.62 10.54 16.72
CA SER A 128 7.70 11.29 17.40
C SER A 128 7.13 12.18 18.51
N ALA A 129 7.93 12.42 19.55
CA ALA A 129 7.48 13.19 20.73
C ALA A 129 7.06 14.64 20.41
N ASP A 130 7.62 15.23 19.35
CA ASP A 130 7.27 16.56 18.82
C ASP A 130 6.14 16.54 17.79
N HIS A 131 5.57 15.36 17.53
CA HIS A 131 4.49 15.12 16.58
C HIS A 131 4.81 15.56 15.13
N GLN A 132 6.09 15.58 14.74
CA GLN A 132 6.53 15.94 13.39
C GLN A 132 6.70 14.74 12.44
N ALA A 133 6.79 13.53 12.98
CA ALA A 133 6.99 12.33 12.19
C ALA A 133 6.22 11.12 12.73
N ALA A 134 5.72 10.31 11.81
CA ALA A 134 5.12 9.03 12.15
C ALA A 134 5.40 7.95 11.10
N VAL A 135 5.29 6.69 11.51
CA VAL A 135 5.23 5.53 10.61
C VAL A 135 4.16 4.55 11.10
N SER A 136 3.44 3.94 10.16
CA SER A 136 2.52 2.85 10.46
C SER A 136 3.29 1.55 10.64
N VAL A 137 3.00 0.77 11.67
CA VAL A 137 3.72 -0.45 12.02
C VAL A 137 2.77 -1.64 12.17
N ILE A 138 3.14 -2.77 11.58
CA ILE A 138 2.51 -4.07 11.76
C ILE A 138 3.58 -5.04 12.28
N PRO A 139 3.60 -5.32 13.60
CA PRO A 139 4.52 -6.30 14.18
C PRO A 139 4.14 -7.72 13.75
N MET A 140 5.13 -8.48 13.24
CA MET A 140 4.94 -9.89 12.90
C MET A 140 6.19 -10.71 13.28
N GLY A 141 6.13 -11.36 14.44
CA GLY A 141 7.27 -12.07 15.00
C GLY A 141 8.47 -11.15 15.23
N ARG A 142 9.59 -11.44 14.56
CA ARG A 142 10.83 -10.62 14.63
C ARG A 142 10.89 -9.49 13.61
N VAL A 143 9.86 -9.29 12.79
CA VAL A 143 9.85 -8.28 11.73
C VAL A 143 8.82 -7.21 12.04
N LEU A 144 9.24 -5.96 12.00
CA LEU A 144 8.39 -4.79 12.01
C LEU A 144 8.13 -4.36 10.57
N HIS A 145 6.89 -4.53 10.13
CA HIS A 145 6.48 -4.12 8.79
C HIS A 145 5.96 -2.69 8.83
N ILE A 146 6.59 -1.80 8.07
CA ILE A 146 6.19 -0.40 7.95
C ILE A 146 5.50 -0.17 6.62
N SER A 147 4.21 0.13 6.62
CA SER A 147 3.43 0.44 5.41
C SER A 147 3.24 1.95 5.25
N GLY A 148 2.91 2.39 4.03
CA GLY A 148 2.49 3.76 3.80
C GLY A 148 3.59 4.81 3.81
N GLY A 149 4.86 4.40 3.89
CA GLY A 149 6.03 5.27 3.90
C GLY A 149 6.25 6.04 5.22
N ILE A 150 7.13 7.05 5.16
CA ILE A 150 7.42 7.96 6.28
C ILE A 150 6.46 9.16 6.22
N LEU A 151 5.66 9.35 7.27
CA LEU A 151 4.66 10.41 7.38
C LEU A 151 5.27 11.62 8.09
N ALA A 152 6.11 12.36 7.36
CA ALA A 152 6.81 13.54 7.87
C ALA A 152 7.21 14.48 6.73
N ALA A 153 7.59 15.71 7.08
CA ALA A 153 8.25 16.60 6.14
C ALA A 153 9.62 16.02 5.69
N PRO A 154 10.09 16.32 4.47
CA PRO A 154 11.33 15.73 3.92
C PRO A 154 12.56 15.86 4.83
N GLU A 155 12.69 16.97 5.54
CA GLU A 155 13.77 17.25 6.49
C GLU A 155 13.86 16.24 7.64
N HIS A 156 12.76 15.56 7.98
CA HIS A 156 12.73 14.55 9.04
C HIS A 156 12.98 13.12 8.54
N HIS A 157 12.99 12.87 7.22
CA HIS A 157 13.07 11.50 6.69
C HIS A 157 14.37 10.79 7.11
N ALA A 158 15.51 11.46 7.01
CA ALA A 158 16.81 10.87 7.39
C ALA A 158 16.86 10.51 8.88
N GLN A 159 16.30 11.37 9.74
CA GLN A 159 16.23 11.11 11.19
C GLN A 159 15.36 9.89 11.50
N VAL A 160 14.19 9.77 10.86
CA VAL A 160 13.31 8.60 11.04
C VAL A 160 13.99 7.31 10.60
N ILE A 161 14.71 7.33 9.47
CA ILE A 161 15.45 6.15 8.98
C ILE A 161 16.53 5.72 10.00
N ASP A 162 17.29 6.67 10.54
CA ASP A 162 18.33 6.41 11.54
C ASP A 162 17.76 5.87 12.86
N GLN A 163 16.62 6.42 13.30
CA GLN A 163 15.90 5.93 14.48
C GLN A 163 15.39 4.49 14.29
N LEU A 164 14.82 4.19 13.12
CA LEU A 164 14.36 2.83 12.79
C LEU A 164 15.53 1.84 12.72
N GLN A 165 16.66 2.24 12.16
CA GLN A 165 17.87 1.42 12.10
C GLN A 165 18.45 1.16 13.49
N THR A 166 18.54 2.21 14.32
CA THR A 166 19.00 2.11 15.71
C THR A 166 18.08 1.21 16.54
N TYR A 167 16.76 1.36 16.36
CA TYR A 167 15.77 0.53 17.02
C TYR A 167 15.93 -0.94 16.61
N ALA A 168 16.08 -1.23 15.32
CA ALA A 168 16.31 -2.58 14.80
C ALA A 168 17.56 -3.23 15.42
N ALA A 169 18.67 -2.47 15.48
CA ALA A 169 19.93 -2.95 16.04
C ALA A 169 19.82 -3.25 17.55
N ARG A 170 19.17 -2.36 18.32
CA ARG A 170 19.04 -2.51 19.78
C ARG A 170 18.09 -3.64 20.18
N THR A 171 17.00 -3.83 19.43
CA THR A 171 15.98 -4.85 19.75
C THR A 171 16.24 -6.21 19.10
N GLY A 172 17.20 -6.29 18.17
CA GLY A 172 17.43 -7.48 17.34
C GLY A 172 16.28 -7.77 16.36
N GLN A 173 15.34 -6.83 16.16
CA GLN A 173 14.25 -6.96 15.20
C GLN A 173 14.70 -6.51 13.80
N THR A 174 14.08 -7.06 12.77
CA THR A 174 14.19 -6.56 11.39
C THR A 174 13.14 -5.49 11.15
N VAL A 175 13.48 -4.37 10.54
CA VAL A 175 12.51 -3.40 10.02
C VAL A 175 12.41 -3.55 8.51
N ALA A 176 11.19 -3.65 7.99
CA ALA A 176 10.93 -3.71 6.56
C ALA A 176 9.89 -2.65 6.17
N CYS A 177 10.29 -1.66 5.38
CA CYS A 177 9.38 -0.61 4.91
C CYS A 177 8.89 -0.91 3.49
N TYR A 178 7.62 -0.63 3.25
CA TYR A 178 6.92 -0.80 1.98
C TYR A 178 6.46 0.56 1.46
N SER A 179 6.08 0.61 0.17
CA SER A 179 5.62 1.83 -0.48
C SER A 179 6.61 2.99 -0.36
N ILE A 180 7.91 2.72 -0.56
CA ILE A 180 8.93 3.78 -0.64
C ILE A 180 9.00 4.26 -2.10
N GLY A 181 8.90 5.57 -2.33
CA GLY A 181 9.05 6.16 -3.66
C GLY A 181 10.51 6.27 -4.11
N ASP A 182 10.73 6.42 -5.41
CA ASP A 182 12.05 6.62 -6.03
C ASP A 182 12.85 7.76 -5.37
N ASP A 183 12.16 8.82 -4.95
CA ASP A 183 12.75 10.00 -4.31
C ASP A 183 13.44 9.71 -2.96
N LYS A 184 13.02 8.65 -2.27
CA LYS A 184 13.56 8.26 -0.95
C LYS A 184 14.51 7.08 -1.02
N ARG A 185 14.58 6.38 -2.16
CA ARG A 185 15.44 5.21 -2.35
C ARG A 185 16.90 5.49 -1.94
N PRO A 186 17.55 6.59 -2.40
CA PRO A 186 18.95 6.84 -2.07
C PRO A 186 19.20 6.97 -0.57
N LEU A 187 18.26 7.53 0.20
CA LEU A 187 18.39 7.68 1.66
C LEU A 187 18.53 6.33 2.37
N PHE A 188 17.80 5.31 1.90
CA PHE A 188 17.89 3.96 2.44
C PHE A 188 19.16 3.24 1.98
N GLU A 189 19.56 3.44 0.72
CA GLU A 189 20.81 2.88 0.17
C GLU A 189 22.03 3.42 0.95
N ASP A 190 22.07 4.73 1.19
CA ASP A 190 23.13 5.42 1.94
C ASP A 190 23.18 4.96 3.41
N ALA A 191 22.02 4.66 4.00
CA ALA A 191 21.90 4.07 5.34
C ALA A 191 22.27 2.57 5.38
N GLY A 192 22.59 1.95 4.24
CA GLY A 192 23.03 0.56 4.13
C GLY A 192 21.90 -0.47 4.11
N TRP A 193 20.66 -0.05 3.92
CA TRP A 193 19.49 -0.93 3.85
C TRP A 193 19.50 -1.76 2.55
N GLU A 194 18.91 -2.95 2.61
CA GLU A 194 18.58 -3.73 1.41
C GLU A 194 17.41 -3.07 0.69
N VAL A 195 17.53 -2.86 -0.62
CA VAL A 195 16.50 -2.23 -1.46
C VAL A 195 16.07 -3.16 -2.58
N SER A 196 14.76 -3.36 -2.71
CA SER A 196 14.15 -4.20 -3.74
C SER A 196 12.94 -3.50 -4.35
N LYS A 197 12.75 -3.56 -5.67
CA LYS A 197 11.50 -3.07 -6.28
C LYS A 197 10.34 -3.95 -5.80
N LEU A 198 9.28 -3.31 -5.32
CA LEU A 198 8.06 -3.96 -4.84
C LEU A 198 7.00 -4.06 -5.95
N GLY A 199 6.94 -3.05 -6.82
CA GLY A 199 5.97 -2.96 -7.90
C GLY A 199 5.81 -1.51 -8.37
N GLU A 200 4.66 -1.19 -8.92
CA GLU A 200 4.34 0.16 -9.40
C GLU A 200 2.93 0.58 -9.02
N ASP A 201 2.78 1.81 -8.52
CA ASP A 201 1.49 2.43 -8.26
C ASP A 201 0.93 3.11 -9.52
N THR A 202 -0.32 2.81 -9.85
CA THR A 202 -1.00 3.34 -11.03
C THR A 202 -1.71 4.65 -10.73
N LEU A 203 -1.03 5.76 -11.00
CA LEU A 203 -1.60 7.10 -10.87
C LEU A 203 -2.22 7.60 -12.17
N LEU A 204 -3.45 8.11 -12.05
CA LEU A 204 -4.22 8.77 -13.09
C LEU A 204 -4.25 10.27 -12.80
N SER A 205 -3.65 11.08 -13.68
CA SER A 205 -3.82 12.54 -13.62
C SER A 205 -5.23 12.92 -14.07
N LEU A 206 -5.94 13.68 -13.24
CA LEU A 206 -7.33 14.08 -13.51
C LEU A 206 -7.43 15.35 -14.36
N LYS A 207 -6.41 16.22 -14.33
CA LYS A 207 -6.37 17.48 -15.08
C LYS A 207 -6.59 17.28 -16.58
N ASP A 208 -5.94 16.25 -17.14
CA ASP A 208 -5.99 15.94 -18.57
C ASP A 208 -6.88 14.73 -18.88
N LEU A 209 -7.63 14.23 -17.89
CA LEU A 209 -8.45 13.04 -18.05
C LEU A 209 -9.64 13.32 -18.97
N SER A 210 -9.67 12.63 -20.09
CA SER A 210 -10.83 12.56 -20.98
C SER A 210 -11.28 11.12 -21.12
N TRP A 211 -12.52 10.83 -20.73
CA TRP A 211 -13.14 9.52 -20.94
C TRP A 211 -13.42 9.21 -22.41
N THR A 212 -13.01 10.04 -23.37
CA THR A 212 -13.25 9.85 -24.80
C THR A 212 -12.18 8.97 -25.46
N GLY A 213 -12.32 8.69 -26.75
CA GLY A 213 -11.35 7.91 -27.52
C GLY A 213 -11.39 6.39 -27.29
N LYS A 214 -10.56 5.68 -28.04
CA LYS A 214 -10.47 4.21 -28.03
C LYS A 214 -10.01 3.62 -26.67
N PRO A 215 -9.03 4.21 -25.95
CA PRO A 215 -8.55 3.64 -24.69
C PRO A 215 -9.63 3.47 -23.62
N PHE A 216 -10.59 4.41 -23.55
CA PHE A 216 -11.67 4.40 -22.55
C PHE A 216 -13.00 3.87 -23.08
N GLU A 217 -13.05 3.31 -24.30
CA GLU A 217 -14.29 2.79 -24.90
C GLU A 217 -14.95 1.73 -24.02
N TRP A 218 -14.15 0.80 -23.49
CA TRP A 218 -14.65 -0.26 -22.62
C TRP A 218 -15.28 0.30 -21.34
N VAL A 219 -14.64 1.30 -20.71
CA VAL A 219 -15.15 1.96 -19.49
C VAL A 219 -16.49 2.65 -19.78
N ARG A 220 -16.58 3.45 -20.86
CA ARG A 220 -17.84 4.09 -21.29
C ARG A 220 -18.95 3.07 -21.56
N ARG A 221 -18.60 1.92 -22.15
CA ARG A 221 -19.56 0.83 -22.40
C ARG A 221 -20.08 0.23 -21.11
N GLN A 222 -19.22 -0.02 -20.12
CA GLN A 222 -19.65 -0.53 -18.81
C GLN A 222 -20.55 0.48 -18.10
N GLU A 223 -20.19 1.76 -18.10
CA GLU A 223 -21.01 2.81 -17.49
C GLU A 223 -22.41 2.88 -18.13
N ASN A 224 -22.49 2.92 -19.46
CA ASN A 224 -23.77 2.97 -20.18
C ASN A 224 -24.63 1.74 -19.91
N TYR A 225 -24.00 0.56 -19.82
CA TYR A 225 -24.71 -0.67 -19.49
C TYR A 225 -25.26 -0.64 -18.07
N CYS A 226 -24.43 -0.30 -17.08
CA CYS A 226 -24.83 -0.20 -15.67
C CYS A 226 -25.94 0.85 -15.45
N GLY A 227 -25.86 2.01 -16.12
CA GLY A 227 -26.90 3.03 -16.07
C GLY A 227 -28.24 2.55 -16.64
N ARG A 228 -28.24 1.78 -17.74
CA ARG A 228 -29.46 1.14 -18.27
C ARG A 228 -29.98 0.03 -17.38
N ALA A 229 -29.09 -0.66 -16.66
CA ALA A 229 -29.43 -1.67 -15.67
C ALA A 229 -29.96 -1.08 -14.34
N GLY A 230 -30.12 0.24 -14.25
CA GLY A 230 -30.71 0.90 -13.09
C GLY A 230 -29.72 1.26 -11.97
N LEU A 231 -28.41 1.05 -12.17
CA LEU A 231 -27.42 1.41 -11.16
C LEU A 231 -27.20 2.92 -11.10
N VAL A 232 -27.13 3.44 -9.89
CA VAL A 232 -26.69 4.80 -9.57
C VAL A 232 -25.53 4.75 -8.59
N SER A 233 -24.68 5.78 -8.60
CA SER A 233 -23.57 5.91 -7.66
C SER A 233 -23.84 7.06 -6.72
N ARG A 234 -23.50 6.87 -5.45
CA ARG A 234 -23.70 7.86 -4.39
C ARG A 234 -22.54 7.80 -3.40
N GLU A 235 -22.13 8.95 -2.90
CA GLU A 235 -21.24 9.06 -1.75
C GLU A 235 -22.03 8.96 -0.45
N ILE A 236 -21.51 8.20 0.52
CA ILE A 236 -22.12 7.99 1.82
C ILE A 236 -21.52 8.97 2.83
N ALA A 237 -22.31 9.98 3.20
CA ALA A 237 -21.99 10.93 4.27
C ALA A 237 -22.55 10.45 5.62
N HIS A 238 -22.01 9.35 6.18
CA HIS A 238 -22.61 8.65 7.33
C HIS A 238 -22.92 9.56 8.55
N ARG A 239 -22.13 10.63 8.76
CA ARG A 239 -22.34 11.58 9.88
C ARG A 239 -23.61 12.42 9.76
N GLU A 240 -24.18 12.49 8.56
CA GLU A 240 -25.38 13.27 8.22
C GLU A 240 -26.61 12.38 8.09
N MET A 241 -26.46 11.06 8.27
CA MET A 241 -27.53 10.07 8.06
C MET A 241 -28.25 9.71 9.36
N GLU A 242 -29.51 9.32 9.22
CA GLU A 242 -30.28 8.75 10.33
C GLU A 242 -29.65 7.44 10.81
N SER A 243 -29.67 7.21 12.13
CA SER A 243 -28.99 6.06 12.75
C SER A 243 -29.46 4.70 12.21
N THR A 244 -30.76 4.57 11.92
CA THR A 244 -31.36 3.34 11.36
C THR A 244 -30.95 3.10 9.91
N GLU A 245 -30.88 4.15 9.09
CA GLU A 245 -30.42 4.06 7.70
C GLU A 245 -28.94 3.68 7.65
N TRP A 246 -28.10 4.32 8.48
CA TRP A 246 -26.69 3.99 8.58
C TRP A 246 -26.48 2.53 9.02
N GLN A 247 -27.24 2.04 10.00
CA GLN A 247 -27.14 0.66 10.45
C GLN A 247 -27.43 -0.35 9.32
N GLN A 248 -28.41 -0.06 8.46
CA GLN A 248 -28.74 -0.89 7.30
C GLN A 248 -27.60 -0.90 6.29
N ILE A 249 -27.07 0.28 5.93
CA ILE A 249 -25.94 0.40 5.01
C ILE A 249 -24.72 -0.34 5.56
N ARG A 250 -24.40 -0.14 6.83
CA ARG A 250 -23.29 -0.81 7.52
C ARG A 250 -23.43 -2.33 7.41
N GLN A 251 -24.62 -2.88 7.63
CA GLN A 251 -24.88 -4.30 7.47
C GLN A 251 -24.63 -4.75 6.02
N GLU A 252 -25.16 -4.03 5.03
CA GLU A 252 -24.93 -4.35 3.62
C GLU A 252 -23.45 -4.34 3.23
N LEU A 253 -22.66 -3.38 3.74
CA LEU A 253 -21.21 -3.33 3.47
C LEU A 253 -20.50 -4.60 3.96
N PHE A 254 -20.81 -5.07 5.18
CA PHE A 254 -20.22 -6.30 5.72
C PHE A 254 -20.67 -7.55 4.95
N GLU A 255 -21.93 -7.61 4.52
CA GLU A 255 -22.43 -8.70 3.66
C GLU A 255 -21.69 -8.73 2.31
N ILE A 256 -21.56 -7.58 1.67
CA ILE A 256 -20.83 -7.43 0.40
C ILE A 256 -19.38 -7.86 0.55
N GLN A 257 -18.73 -7.45 1.64
CA GLN A 257 -17.36 -7.85 1.92
C GLN A 257 -17.24 -9.38 2.10
N ALA A 258 -18.13 -9.99 2.88
CA ALA A 258 -18.11 -11.43 3.11
C ALA A 258 -18.32 -12.22 1.81
N GLU A 259 -19.27 -11.79 0.97
CA GLU A 259 -19.57 -12.38 -0.34
C GLU A 259 -18.36 -12.27 -1.29
N ASP A 260 -17.77 -11.08 -1.43
CA ASP A 260 -16.64 -10.84 -2.34
C ASP A 260 -15.36 -11.58 -1.90
N LEU A 261 -15.12 -11.74 -0.60
CA LEU A 261 -13.96 -12.49 -0.09
C LEU A 261 -14.06 -13.99 -0.36
N GLN A 262 -15.27 -14.58 -0.36
CA GLN A 262 -15.46 -16.01 -0.65
C GLN A 262 -15.03 -16.38 -2.08
N ASP A 263 -15.15 -15.45 -3.02
CA ASP A 263 -14.80 -15.65 -4.43
C ASP A 263 -13.30 -15.43 -4.72
N ARG A 264 -12.50 -14.99 -3.75
CA ARG A 264 -11.07 -14.70 -3.92
C ARG A 264 -10.19 -15.91 -3.60
N ILE A 265 -9.05 -15.99 -4.30
CA ILE A 265 -8.02 -17.04 -4.10
C ILE A 265 -7.60 -17.12 -2.63
N TYR A 266 -7.48 -15.97 -1.98
CA TYR A 266 -7.29 -15.85 -0.55
C TYR A 266 -8.63 -15.46 0.05
N ALA A 267 -9.36 -16.42 0.61
CA ALA A 267 -10.64 -16.21 1.29
C ALA A 267 -10.50 -15.49 2.65
N GLN A 268 -9.37 -14.80 2.87
CA GLN A 268 -9.02 -14.09 4.08
C GLN A 268 -8.54 -12.68 3.73
N GLU A 269 -8.76 -11.74 4.64
CA GLU A 269 -8.28 -10.37 4.50
C GLU A 269 -6.74 -10.34 4.53
N MET A 270 -6.16 -9.67 3.52
CA MET A 270 -4.76 -9.25 3.58
C MET A 270 -4.68 -7.99 4.45
N SER A 271 -3.68 -7.89 5.33
CA SER A 271 -3.60 -6.79 6.31
C SER A 271 -2.40 -5.85 6.15
N LEU A 272 -1.41 -6.23 5.33
CA LEU A 272 -0.16 -5.46 5.24
C LEU A 272 -0.36 -4.11 4.51
N LEU A 273 -0.79 -4.17 3.26
CA LEU A 273 -0.96 -3.01 2.37
C LEU A 273 -2.43 -2.71 2.05
N VAL A 274 -3.34 -3.43 2.71
CA VAL A 274 -4.79 -3.36 2.49
C VAL A 274 -5.46 -3.03 3.81
N GLY A 275 -6.42 -2.13 3.77
CA GLY A 275 -7.15 -1.68 4.95
C GLY A 275 -8.19 -2.68 5.45
N ARG A 276 -8.77 -2.39 6.61
CA ARG A 276 -9.95 -3.08 7.15
C ARG A 276 -11.21 -2.27 6.92
N LEU A 277 -12.33 -2.97 6.72
CA LEU A 277 -13.63 -2.32 6.63
C LEU A 277 -14.07 -1.90 8.04
N GLU A 278 -13.90 -0.61 8.33
CA GLU A 278 -14.36 0.05 9.55
C GLU A 278 -15.30 1.21 9.21
N PRO A 279 -16.58 0.94 8.85
CA PRO A 279 -17.48 1.97 8.33
C PRO A 279 -17.72 3.11 9.34
N ASP A 280 -17.68 2.80 10.64
CA ASP A 280 -17.89 3.76 11.72
C ASP A 280 -16.65 4.63 12.01
N ASN A 281 -15.51 4.31 11.40
CA ASN A 281 -14.21 4.95 11.65
C ASN A 281 -13.53 5.43 10.36
N LEU A 282 -14.28 6.02 9.43
CA LEU A 282 -13.72 6.43 8.13
C LEU A 282 -12.70 7.57 8.23
N GLN A 283 -12.71 8.39 9.29
CA GLN A 283 -11.89 9.60 9.38
C GLN A 283 -12.09 10.50 8.16
N ARG A 284 -11.07 10.74 7.32
CA ARG A 284 -11.18 11.45 6.04
C ARG A 284 -11.41 10.53 4.83
N ARG A 285 -11.48 9.21 5.03
CA ARG A 285 -11.79 8.26 3.95
C ARG A 285 -13.21 8.52 3.45
N ARG A 286 -13.40 8.36 2.15
CA ARG A 286 -14.70 8.58 1.50
C ARG A 286 -15.26 7.25 1.02
N LEU A 287 -16.53 7.00 1.28
CA LEU A 287 -17.23 5.77 0.92
C LEU A 287 -18.19 6.07 -0.24
N PHE A 288 -18.00 5.39 -1.35
CA PHE A 288 -18.88 5.45 -2.52
C PHE A 288 -19.56 4.11 -2.71
N VAL A 289 -20.84 4.13 -3.03
CA VAL A 289 -21.63 2.92 -3.32
C VAL A 289 -22.18 2.97 -4.74
N ALA A 290 -22.39 1.78 -5.30
CA ALA A 290 -23.30 1.58 -6.42
C ALA A 290 -24.57 0.91 -5.87
N GLU A 291 -25.71 1.55 -6.04
CA GLU A 291 -27.01 1.08 -5.56
C GLU A 291 -27.98 0.89 -6.72
N ASP A 292 -28.86 -0.09 -6.59
CA ASP A 292 -29.96 -0.30 -7.52
C ASP A 292 -31.05 0.75 -7.28
N ARG A 293 -31.38 1.54 -8.30
CA ARG A 293 -32.32 2.69 -8.17
C ARG A 293 -33.71 2.28 -7.70
N GLN A 294 -34.17 1.07 -8.01
CA GLN A 294 -35.54 0.65 -7.69
C GLN A 294 -35.65 0.11 -6.27
N SER A 295 -34.72 -0.76 -5.87
CA SER A 295 -34.73 -1.43 -4.57
C SER A 295 -33.98 -0.66 -3.49
N GLY A 296 -33.10 0.28 -3.86
CA GLY A 296 -32.17 0.95 -2.94
C GLY A 296 -31.02 0.06 -2.45
N ARG A 297 -30.97 -1.20 -2.88
CA ARG A 297 -30.00 -2.18 -2.39
C ARG A 297 -28.60 -1.88 -2.90
N ILE A 298 -27.61 -1.90 -2.02
CA ILE A 298 -26.22 -1.69 -2.38
C ILE A 298 -25.67 -2.92 -3.08
N GLN A 299 -25.01 -2.69 -4.21
CA GLN A 299 -24.47 -3.74 -5.08
C GLN A 299 -22.94 -3.81 -5.05
N ALA A 300 -22.28 -2.68 -4.78
CA ALA A 300 -20.83 -2.59 -4.63
C ALA A 300 -20.47 -1.33 -3.84
N PHE A 301 -19.26 -1.31 -3.28
CA PHE A 301 -18.70 -0.12 -2.66
C PHE A 301 -17.22 0.06 -2.99
N VAL A 302 -16.75 1.29 -2.85
CA VAL A 302 -15.34 1.73 -2.93
C VAL A 302 -15.08 2.65 -1.75
N ILE A 303 -13.99 2.40 -1.01
CA ILE A 303 -13.42 3.32 -0.03
C ILE A 303 -12.18 3.96 -0.64
N ALA A 304 -12.17 5.30 -0.65
CA ALA A 304 -11.07 6.09 -1.12
C ALA A 304 -10.29 6.70 0.05
N ASN A 305 -8.96 6.54 0.03
CA ASN A 305 -8.06 7.13 1.03
C ASN A 305 -7.46 8.44 0.48
N PRO A 306 -7.34 9.49 1.31
CA PRO A 306 -6.71 10.73 0.88
C PRO A 306 -5.20 10.58 0.74
N MET A 307 -4.63 11.30 -0.22
CA MET A 307 -3.19 11.46 -0.46
C MET A 307 -2.88 12.95 -0.70
N ASN A 308 -1.63 13.34 -0.53
CA ASN A 308 -1.12 14.68 -0.87
C ASN A 308 -2.02 15.81 -0.31
N ALA A 309 -2.36 15.75 0.98
CA ALA A 309 -3.24 16.74 1.63
C ALA A 309 -4.61 16.91 0.93
N GLY A 310 -5.18 15.81 0.41
CA GLY A 310 -6.49 15.79 -0.26
C GLY A 310 -6.44 16.18 -1.74
N ARG A 311 -5.25 16.48 -2.28
CA ARG A 311 -5.03 16.71 -3.71
C ARG A 311 -4.95 15.41 -4.52
N GLY A 312 -4.80 14.27 -3.87
CA GLY A 312 -4.90 12.95 -4.50
C GLY A 312 -5.75 11.98 -3.67
N TRP A 313 -6.25 10.92 -4.31
CA TRP A 313 -7.05 9.89 -3.64
C TRP A 313 -6.71 8.49 -4.17
N SER A 314 -6.60 7.47 -3.32
CA SER A 314 -6.44 6.08 -3.77
C SER A 314 -7.72 5.29 -3.62
N LEU A 315 -8.15 4.58 -4.67
CA LEU A 315 -9.31 3.70 -4.65
C LEU A 315 -8.93 2.31 -4.09
N GLU A 316 -8.74 2.24 -2.79
CA GLU A 316 -8.03 1.15 -2.10
C GLU A 316 -8.90 -0.08 -1.86
N MET A 317 -10.01 0.09 -1.14
CA MET A 317 -10.91 -1.02 -0.85
C MET A 317 -12.11 -0.95 -1.75
N TYR A 318 -12.32 -2.00 -2.54
CA TYR A 318 -13.53 -2.14 -3.33
C TYR A 318 -14.03 -3.58 -3.33
N ARG A 319 -15.34 -3.73 -3.20
CA ARG A 319 -16.03 -5.02 -3.09
C ARG A 319 -17.35 -4.95 -3.82
N LYS A 320 -17.82 -6.09 -4.33
CA LYS A 320 -19.11 -6.17 -5.00
C LYS A 320 -19.82 -7.48 -4.66
N ARG A 321 -21.15 -7.46 -4.74
CA ARG A 321 -21.93 -8.70 -4.69
C ARG A 321 -21.64 -9.54 -5.94
N ALA A 322 -21.70 -10.85 -5.82
CA ALA A 322 -21.61 -11.79 -6.94
C ALA A 322 -22.77 -11.58 -7.91
N SER A 323 -23.95 -11.23 -7.38
CA SER A 323 -25.18 -10.94 -8.14
C SER A 323 -25.18 -9.63 -8.92
N THR A 324 -24.15 -8.77 -8.78
CA THR A 324 -24.14 -7.45 -9.43
C THR A 324 -24.00 -7.54 -10.96
N PRO A 325 -24.58 -6.61 -11.74
CA PRO A 325 -24.37 -6.54 -13.18
C PRO A 325 -22.88 -6.52 -13.56
N ARG A 326 -22.52 -7.18 -14.67
CA ARG A 326 -21.17 -7.06 -15.23
C ARG A 326 -20.87 -5.59 -15.53
N GLY A 327 -19.75 -5.10 -15.04
CA GLY A 327 -19.33 -3.70 -15.22
C GLY A 327 -19.58 -2.79 -14.02
N THR A 328 -20.24 -3.25 -12.95
CA THR A 328 -20.51 -2.42 -11.75
C THR A 328 -19.25 -1.80 -11.16
N MET A 329 -18.15 -2.56 -11.05
CA MET A 329 -16.92 -2.03 -10.46
C MET A 329 -16.28 -0.92 -11.33
N PRO A 330 -16.03 -1.12 -12.64
CA PRO A 330 -15.61 -0.03 -13.54
C PRO A 330 -16.56 1.16 -13.55
N PHE A 331 -17.88 0.94 -13.49
CA PHE A 331 -18.88 2.01 -13.39
C PHE A 331 -18.67 2.82 -12.11
N LEU A 332 -18.56 2.16 -10.96
CA LEU A 332 -18.40 2.82 -9.66
C LEU A 332 -17.07 3.56 -9.58
N LEU A 333 -15.95 2.94 -9.98
CA LEU A 333 -14.64 3.59 -10.00
C LEU A 333 -14.65 4.83 -10.90
N LYS A 334 -15.24 4.75 -12.10
CA LYS A 334 -15.38 5.91 -12.99
C LYS A 334 -16.18 7.04 -12.33
N ARG A 335 -17.32 6.73 -11.70
CA ARG A 335 -18.17 7.71 -11.02
C ARG A 335 -17.45 8.38 -9.85
N THR A 336 -16.72 7.60 -9.06
CA THR A 336 -15.86 8.12 -7.99
C THR A 336 -14.78 9.06 -8.54
N ILE A 337 -14.11 8.69 -9.64
CA ILE A 337 -13.12 9.55 -10.31
C ILE A 337 -13.77 10.83 -10.85
N ASP A 338 -14.96 10.76 -11.42
CA ASP A 338 -15.70 11.94 -11.89
C ASP A 338 -16.02 12.91 -10.74
N THR A 339 -16.40 12.39 -9.57
CA THR A 339 -16.58 13.21 -8.36
C THR A 339 -15.29 13.94 -8.00
N PHE A 340 -14.17 13.23 -7.84
CA PHE A 340 -12.89 13.86 -7.52
C PHE A 340 -12.45 14.88 -8.58
N ARG A 341 -12.69 14.58 -9.86
CA ARG A 341 -12.39 15.51 -10.94
C ARG A 341 -13.23 16.78 -10.85
N SER A 342 -14.51 16.68 -10.46
CA SER A 342 -15.38 17.85 -10.28
C SER A 342 -14.99 18.73 -9.08
N GLU A 343 -14.17 18.20 -8.18
CA GLU A 343 -13.63 18.88 -7.00
C GLU A 343 -12.19 19.38 -7.19
N ASP A 344 -11.70 19.40 -8.44
CA ASP A 344 -10.35 19.83 -8.80
C ASP A 344 -9.22 19.06 -8.07
N VAL A 345 -9.43 17.77 -7.79
CA VAL A 345 -8.39 16.83 -7.35
C VAL A 345 -7.38 16.62 -8.49
N ASP A 346 -6.09 16.53 -8.16
CA ASP A 346 -5.01 16.41 -9.15
C ASP A 346 -4.87 14.99 -9.72
N GLU A 347 -4.97 13.98 -8.85
CA GLU A 347 -4.69 12.60 -9.20
C GLU A 347 -5.50 11.56 -8.43
N VAL A 348 -5.67 10.38 -9.04
CA VAL A 348 -6.21 9.19 -8.40
C VAL A 348 -5.24 8.02 -8.54
N SER A 349 -4.94 7.33 -7.44
CA SER A 349 -4.23 6.04 -7.45
C SER A 349 -5.24 4.89 -7.60
N LEU A 350 -4.93 3.95 -8.50
CA LEU A 350 -5.58 2.64 -8.62
C LEU A 350 -4.80 1.55 -7.86
N CYS A 351 -4.00 1.99 -6.90
CA CYS A 351 -3.15 1.21 -6.01
C CYS A 351 -1.93 0.55 -6.67
N LEU A 352 -1.07 0.04 -5.80
CA LEU A 352 0.10 -0.75 -6.14
C LEU A 352 -0.32 -1.98 -6.98
N ILE A 353 0.35 -2.15 -8.11
CA ILE A 353 0.45 -3.41 -8.85
C ILE A 353 1.71 -4.12 -8.35
N PRO A 354 1.56 -5.12 -7.47
CA PRO A 354 2.71 -5.80 -6.88
C PRO A 354 3.51 -6.56 -7.95
N TRP A 355 4.82 -6.68 -7.77
CA TRP A 355 5.77 -7.38 -8.66
C TRP A 355 5.90 -6.85 -10.09
N LYS A 356 5.14 -5.81 -10.48
CA LYS A 356 5.26 -5.19 -11.79
C LYS A 356 6.69 -4.75 -12.06
N ASP A 357 7.28 -5.31 -13.12
CA ASP A 357 8.63 -5.00 -13.61
C ASP A 357 9.74 -5.13 -12.55
N CYS A 358 9.56 -5.95 -11.52
CA CYS A 358 10.57 -6.11 -10.46
C CYS A 358 11.87 -6.77 -10.95
N HIS A 359 11.79 -7.62 -11.96
CA HIS A 359 12.95 -8.30 -12.56
C HIS A 359 13.96 -7.31 -13.19
N THR A 360 13.50 -6.11 -13.57
CA THR A 360 14.31 -5.08 -14.24
C THR A 360 15.36 -4.45 -13.30
N TYR A 361 15.10 -4.42 -11.99
CA TYR A 361 16.04 -3.83 -11.04
C TYR A 361 17.20 -4.78 -10.71
N ARG A 362 18.44 -4.29 -10.82
CA ARG A 362 19.69 -5.03 -10.52
C ARG A 362 20.55 -4.32 -9.45
N GLY A 363 19.93 -3.60 -8.52
CA GLY A 363 20.66 -2.84 -7.52
C GLY A 363 21.48 -3.69 -6.55
N PRO A 364 22.44 -3.08 -5.84
CA PRO A 364 23.19 -3.75 -4.79
C PRO A 364 22.24 -4.22 -3.68
N ARG A 365 22.53 -5.40 -3.11
CA ARG A 365 21.78 -5.97 -1.96
C ARG A 365 20.27 -6.17 -2.22
N THR A 366 19.82 -6.34 -3.46
CA THR A 366 18.43 -6.70 -3.78
C THR A 366 18.11 -8.15 -3.45
N SER A 367 16.94 -8.40 -2.85
CA SER A 367 16.46 -9.75 -2.54
C SER A 367 16.17 -10.56 -3.81
N PRO A 368 16.82 -11.71 -4.03
CA PRO A 368 16.50 -12.60 -5.15
C PRO A 368 15.05 -13.11 -5.10
N LEU A 369 14.50 -13.31 -3.89
CA LEU A 369 13.11 -13.74 -3.68
C LEU A 369 12.11 -12.69 -4.17
N VAL A 370 12.32 -11.42 -3.82
CA VAL A 370 11.43 -10.33 -4.30
C VAL A 370 11.57 -10.16 -5.81
N ARG A 371 12.79 -10.27 -6.32
CA ARG A 371 13.09 -10.14 -7.75
C ARG A 371 12.44 -11.23 -8.62
N HIS A 372 12.45 -12.47 -8.15
CA HIS A 372 12.03 -13.64 -8.93
C HIS A 372 10.74 -14.30 -8.45
N GLY A 373 10.09 -13.76 -7.41
CA GLY A 373 8.96 -14.40 -6.73
C GLY A 373 7.71 -14.65 -7.57
N MET A 374 7.62 -14.14 -8.79
CA MET A 374 6.53 -14.41 -9.76
C MET A 374 7.02 -14.98 -11.10
N THR A 375 8.30 -15.36 -11.22
CA THR A 375 8.84 -16.05 -12.41
C THR A 375 8.88 -17.58 -12.25
N LEU A 376 8.23 -18.13 -11.21
CA LEU A 376 8.10 -19.57 -10.95
C LEU A 376 6.68 -20.04 -11.21
#